data_AF-A0A963E0M1-F1
#
_entry.id   AF-A0A963E0M1-F1
#
_cell.length_a   1.000
_cell.length_b   1.000
_cell.length_c   1.000
_cell.angle_alpha   90.00
_cell.angle_beta   90.00
_cell.angle_gamma   90.00
#
_symmetry.space_group_name_H-M   'P 1'
#
loop_
_entity.id
_entity.type
_entity.pdbx_description
1 polymer ?
#
loop_
_entity_poly.entity_id
_entity_poly.type
_entity_poly.pdbx_seq_one_letter_code
_entity_poly.pdbx_strand_id
1 'polypeptide(L)'
;MVLTSGGHNGGIVNEPGHPHRSYQLSVCHEGDRCIDRQTWKEQTPAAQGSWWPAWQQRLEAHSLGREAPPPLGAPDKGYESLCDSPGTYVLMQ
;
A
#
# COMPACT_ATOMS: atom_id res chain seq x y z
N MET A 1 -0.01 7.88 9.51
CA MET A 1 1.31 7.82 8.85
C MET A 1 1.88 6.41 8.96
N VAL A 2 2.71 5.97 8.01
CA VAL A 2 3.44 4.68 8.10
C VAL A 2 4.95 4.94 8.07
N LEU A 3 5.69 4.25 8.93
CA LEU A 3 7.15 4.24 8.97
C LEU A 3 7.62 2.79 8.90
N THR A 4 8.48 2.47 7.94
CA THR A 4 8.97 1.11 7.69
C THR A 4 10.45 1.01 8.02
N SER A 5 10.91 -0.12 8.54
CA SER A 5 12.34 -0.42 8.67
C SER A 5 12.89 -1.07 7.40
N GLY A 6 14.10 -0.66 7.01
CA GLY A 6 14.74 -1.01 5.73
C GLY A 6 15.05 0.23 4.90
N GLY A 7 16.11 0.19 4.08
CA GLY A 7 16.44 1.29 3.15
C GLY A 7 15.27 1.62 2.21
N HIS A 8 15.35 2.73 1.46
CA HIS A 8 14.24 3.30 0.69
C HIS A 8 13.39 2.26 -0.07
N ASN A 9 14.03 1.31 -0.75
CA ASN A 9 13.33 0.24 -1.48
C ASN A 9 12.88 -0.93 -0.58
N GLY A 10 13.70 -1.34 0.38
CA GLY A 10 13.40 -2.48 1.26
C GLY A 10 12.36 -2.21 2.34
N GLY A 11 12.06 -0.93 2.61
CA GLY A 11 10.92 -0.52 3.44
C GLY A 11 9.59 -0.48 2.68
N ILE A 12 9.62 -0.05 1.40
CA ILE A 12 8.44 0.06 0.54
C ILE A 12 8.02 -1.33 0.01
N VAL A 13 8.96 -2.06 -0.58
CA VAL A 13 8.78 -3.44 -1.04
C VAL A 13 9.04 -4.37 0.15
N ASN A 14 7.98 -4.66 0.88
CA ASN A 14 8.02 -5.45 2.11
C ASN A 14 6.96 -6.55 2.00
N GLU A 15 7.27 -7.59 1.24
CA GLU A 15 6.37 -8.72 1.04
C GLU A 15 6.20 -9.51 2.36
N PRO A 16 4.99 -10.05 2.65
CA PRO A 16 4.79 -10.91 3.80
C PRO A 16 5.70 -12.15 3.75
N GLY A 17 6.27 -12.54 4.89
CA GLY A 17 7.09 -13.77 5.01
C GLY A 17 8.61 -13.52 5.13
N HIS A 18 9.06 -12.27 5.02
CA HIS A 18 10.47 -11.95 5.24
C HIS A 18 10.79 -11.62 6.72
N PRO A 19 11.77 -12.31 7.34
CA PRO A 19 12.19 -12.01 8.70
C PRO A 19 12.91 -10.64 8.77
N HIS A 20 12.86 -10.00 9.93
CA HIS A 20 13.57 -8.74 10.27
C HIS A 20 13.03 -7.49 9.56
N ARG A 21 11.72 -7.43 9.35
CA ARG A 21 10.99 -6.23 8.94
C ARG A 21 10.09 -5.79 10.09
N SER A 22 9.94 -4.48 10.24
CA SER A 22 9.02 -3.88 11.21
C SER A 22 8.45 -2.59 10.64
N TYR A 23 7.27 -2.22 11.12
CA TYR A 23 6.62 -0.98 10.73
C TYR A 23 5.90 -0.35 11.92
N GLN A 24 5.76 0.97 11.89
CA GLN A 24 4.92 1.73 12.79
C GLN A 24 3.82 2.37 11.95
N LEU A 25 2.56 2.18 12.34
CA LEU A 25 1.40 2.73 11.64
C LEU A 25 0.54 3.49 12.64
N SER A 26 0.11 4.68 12.24
CA SER A 26 -0.93 5.45 12.90
C SER A 26 -1.93 5.95 11.87
N VAL A 27 -3.15 6.23 12.30
CA VAL A 27 -4.14 6.96 11.51
C VAL A 27 -4.27 8.33 12.13
N CYS A 28 -4.14 9.38 11.32
CA CYS A 28 -4.50 10.73 11.72
C CYS A 28 -5.89 11.02 11.17
N HIS A 29 -6.78 11.43 12.05
CA HIS A 29 -8.12 11.90 11.72
C HIS A 29 -8.14 13.41 11.59
N GLU A 30 -9.16 13.92 10.91
CA GLU A 30 -9.38 15.36 10.80
C GLU A 30 -9.64 15.94 12.20
N GLY A 31 -8.85 16.95 12.59
CA GLY A 31 -8.88 17.55 13.92
C GLY A 31 -7.86 16.99 14.92
N ASP A 32 -7.11 15.93 14.57
CA ASP A 32 -6.04 15.43 15.43
C ASP A 32 -4.93 16.48 15.59
N ARG A 33 -4.38 16.57 16.80
CA ARG A 33 -3.21 17.41 17.07
C ARG A 33 -2.01 16.87 16.30
N CYS A 34 -1.38 17.73 15.51
CA CYS A 34 -0.12 17.42 14.87
C CYS A 34 0.95 17.32 15.97
N ILE A 35 1.38 16.10 16.28
CA ILE A 35 2.52 15.84 17.17
C ILE A 35 3.81 15.81 16.33
N ASP A 36 4.94 16.19 16.95
CA ASP A 36 6.22 16.17 16.24
C ASP A 36 6.66 14.73 15.92
N ARG A 37 7.61 14.63 14.99
CA ARG A 37 8.04 13.34 14.42
C ARG A 37 8.70 12.41 15.44
N GLN A 38 9.41 12.95 16.43
CA GLN A 38 10.08 12.13 17.43
C GLN A 38 9.06 11.57 18.42
N THR A 39 8.20 12.45 18.93
CA THR A 39 7.11 12.06 19.83
C THR A 39 6.18 11.03 19.17
N TRP A 40 5.86 11.21 17.88
CA TRP A 40 5.09 10.23 17.12
C TRP A 40 5.76 8.86 17.06
N LYS A 41 7.07 8.82 16.82
CA LYS A 41 7.85 7.57 16.72
C LYS A 41 7.91 6.85 18.07
N GLU A 42 8.01 7.58 19.17
CA GLU A 42 8.04 7.01 20.53
C GLU A 42 6.66 6.47 20.95
N GLN A 43 5.58 7.15 20.56
CA GLN A 43 4.22 6.79 20.96
C GLN A 43 3.57 5.74 20.04
N THR A 44 4.01 5.60 18.80
CA THR A 44 3.40 4.65 17.84
C THR A 44 3.96 3.24 18.07
N PRO A 45 3.12 2.23 18.36
CA PRO A 45 3.59 0.85 18.53
C PRO A 45 4.29 0.33 17.26
N ALA A 46 5.38 -0.40 17.44
CA ALA A 46 6.06 -1.10 16.36
C ALA A 46 5.46 -2.51 16.17
N ALA A 47 4.99 -2.79 14.96
CA ALA A 47 4.56 -4.10 14.53
C ALA A 47 5.69 -4.81 13.77
N GLN A 48 5.79 -6.12 13.93
CA GLN A 48 6.73 -6.96 13.19
C GLN A 48 6.12 -7.40 11.85
N GLY A 49 6.98 -7.54 10.84
CA GLY A 49 6.62 -8.00 9.50
C GLY A 49 6.30 -6.89 8.51
N SER A 50 5.53 -7.26 7.49
CA SER A 50 5.10 -6.38 6.41
C SER A 50 3.98 -5.44 6.85
N TRP A 51 4.00 -4.21 6.34
CA TRP A 51 2.92 -3.25 6.50
C TRP A 51 1.76 -3.47 5.51
N TRP A 52 1.95 -4.31 4.47
CA TRP A 52 0.95 -4.57 3.42
C TRP A 52 -0.39 -5.10 3.97
N PRO A 53 -0.44 -6.02 4.96
CA PRO A 53 -1.71 -6.48 5.51
C PRO A 53 -2.50 -5.37 6.21
N ALA A 54 -1.82 -4.48 6.95
CA ALA A 54 -2.47 -3.36 7.60
C ALA A 54 -3.00 -2.34 6.58
N TRP A 55 -2.28 -2.15 5.48
CA TRP A 55 -2.76 -1.32 4.37
C TRP A 55 -3.94 -1.95 3.62
N GLN A 56 -3.89 -3.26 3.34
CA GLN A 56 -5.01 -4.01 2.74
C GLN A 56 -6.27 -3.87 3.59
N GLN A 57 -6.18 -4.07 4.92
CA GLN A 57 -7.31 -3.92 5.82
C GLN A 57 -7.91 -2.51 5.76
N ARG A 58 -7.05 -1.49 5.68
CA ARG A 58 -7.51 -0.10 5.53
C ARG A 58 -8.19 0.13 4.18
N LEU A 59 -7.66 -0.42 3.10
CA LEU A 59 -8.30 -0.37 1.78
C LEU A 59 -9.67 -1.04 1.79
N GLU A 60 -9.79 -2.23 2.40
CA GLU A 60 -11.06 -2.94 2.55
C GLU A 60 -12.09 -2.10 3.31
N ALA A 61 -11.71 -1.44 4.40
CA ALA A 61 -12.59 -0.57 5.18
C ALA A 61 -13.10 0.66 4.40
N HIS A 62 -12.39 1.08 3.34
CA HIS A 62 -12.76 2.20 2.48
C HIS A 62 -13.27 1.78 1.10
N SER A 63 -13.37 0.48 0.83
CA SER A 63 -13.84 -0.06 -0.45
C SER A 63 -15.34 -0.35 -0.40
N LEU A 64 -16.02 -0.29 -1.55
CA LEU A 64 -17.48 -0.46 -1.67
C LEU A 64 -17.96 -1.92 -1.58
N GLY A 65 -17.19 -2.79 -0.94
CA GLY A 65 -17.49 -4.22 -0.80
C GLY A 65 -16.95 -5.08 -1.94
N ARG A 66 -17.30 -6.37 -1.93
CA ARG A 66 -16.89 -7.35 -2.94
C ARG A 66 -17.95 -7.45 -4.03
N GLU A 67 -17.53 -7.26 -5.29
CA GLU A 67 -18.35 -7.51 -6.47
C GLU A 67 -17.67 -8.54 -7.38
N ALA A 68 -18.44 -9.08 -8.33
CA ALA A 68 -17.87 -9.96 -9.34
C ALA A 68 -16.86 -9.17 -10.20
N PRO A 69 -15.69 -9.74 -10.52
CA PRO A 69 -14.72 -9.04 -11.35
C PRO A 69 -15.32 -8.76 -12.74
N PRO A 70 -15.07 -7.58 -13.32
CA PRO A 70 -15.53 -7.27 -14.68
C PRO A 70 -14.81 -8.13 -15.72
N PRO A 71 -15.37 -8.26 -16.93
CA PRO A 71 -14.63 -8.84 -18.06
C PRO A 71 -13.37 -8.03 -18.36
N LEU A 72 -12.40 -8.68 -19.00
CA LEU A 72 -11.12 -8.04 -19.34
C LEU A 72 -11.31 -6.99 -20.44
N GLY A 73 -10.84 -5.77 -20.19
CA GLY A 73 -11.06 -4.61 -21.06
C GLY A 73 -12.41 -3.93 -20.83
N ALA A 74 -12.62 -2.80 -21.50
CA ALA A 74 -13.90 -2.07 -21.48
C ALA A 74 -14.20 -1.51 -22.90
N PRO A 75 -14.44 -2.39 -23.89
CA PRO A 75 -14.66 -1.98 -25.28
C PRO A 75 -15.91 -1.09 -25.43
N ASP A 76 -16.93 -1.32 -24.61
CA ASP A 76 -18.14 -0.49 -24.48
C ASP A 76 -17.84 0.96 -24.06
N LYS A 77 -16.69 1.20 -23.43
CA LYS A 77 -16.18 2.52 -23.05
C LYS A 77 -15.05 3.02 -23.97
N GLY A 78 -14.77 2.30 -25.06
CA GLY A 78 -13.69 2.62 -26.01
C GLY A 78 -12.29 2.21 -25.55
N TYR A 79 -12.18 1.36 -24.51
CA TYR A 79 -10.90 0.87 -23.98
C TYR A 79 -10.73 -0.61 -24.32
N GLU A 80 -10.32 -0.89 -25.56
CA GLU A 80 -9.97 -2.24 -26.00
C GLU A 80 -8.59 -2.67 -25.46
N SER A 81 -8.40 -3.98 -25.32
CA SER A 81 -7.12 -4.56 -24.92
C SER A 81 -6.08 -4.37 -26.03
N LEU A 82 -5.06 -3.55 -25.77
CA LEU A 82 -4.06 -3.19 -26.78
C LEU A 82 -2.95 -4.24 -26.95
N CYS A 83 -2.49 -4.83 -25.85
CA CYS A 83 -1.49 -5.89 -25.81
C CYS A 83 -1.44 -6.51 -24.40
N ASP A 84 -0.76 -7.63 -24.25
CA ASP A 84 -0.53 -8.25 -22.94
C ASP A 84 0.39 -7.38 -22.07
N SER A 85 0.12 -7.38 -20.76
CA SER A 85 1.02 -6.79 -19.75
C SER A 85 2.39 -7.49 -19.79
N PRO A 86 3.53 -6.76 -19.68
CA PRO A 86 3.67 -5.37 -19.22
C PRO A 86 3.67 -4.30 -20.34
N GLY A 87 3.34 -4.67 -21.57
CA GLY A 87 3.37 -3.77 -22.72
C GLY A 87 4.79 -3.45 -23.22
N THR A 88 4.88 -2.50 -24.13
CA THR A 88 6.12 -2.17 -24.85
C THR A 88 6.93 -1.04 -24.21
N TYR A 89 6.26 -0.08 -23.56
CA TYR A 89 6.91 1.11 -23.00
C TYR A 89 7.95 0.79 -21.91
N VAL A 90 7.72 -0.24 -21.09
CA VAL A 90 8.68 -0.66 -20.06
C VAL A 90 9.99 -1.23 -20.65
N LEU A 91 9.95 -1.64 -21.93
CA LEU A 91 11.08 -2.23 -22.64
C LEU A 91 11.87 -1.19 -23.45
N MET A 92 11.37 0.04 -23.55
CA MET A 92 12.05 1.15 -24.23
C MET A 92 13.05 1.77 -23.25
N GLN A 93 14.33 1.73 -23.62
CA GLN A 93 15.43 2.41 -22.91
C GLN A 93 15.74 3.77 -23.53
#